data_AF-A0A967GM02-F1
#
_entry.id   AF-A0A967GM02-F1
#
_cell.length_a   1.000
_cell.length_b   1.000
_cell.length_c   1.000
_cell.angle_alpha   90.00
_cell.angle_beta   90.00
_cell.angle_gamma   90.00
#
_symmetry.space_group_name_H-M   'P 1'
#
loop_
_entity.id
_entity.type
_entity.pdbx_description
1 polymer ?
#
loop_
_entity_poly.entity_id
_entity_poly.type
_entity_poly.pdbx_seq_one_letter_code
_entity_poly.pdbx_strand_id
1 'polypeptide(L)' 'PTVHPQREDYWGHVNPIGLRACYDEGKRCAETLFFDYHRQHGLTV' A
#
# COMPACT_ATOMS: atom_id res chain seq x y z
N PRO A 1 10.48 -10.49 0.56
CA PRO A 1 10.18 -9.97 1.92
C PRO A 1 11.38 -10.14 2.86
N THR A 2 11.72 -9.10 3.62
CA THR A 2 12.85 -9.13 4.56
C THR A 2 12.46 -9.63 5.96
N VAL A 3 11.16 -9.77 6.23
CA VAL A 3 10.59 -10.21 7.52
C VAL A 3 9.62 -11.37 7.28
N HIS A 4 9.55 -12.33 8.21
CA HIS A 4 8.57 -13.41 8.23
C HIS A 4 8.24 -13.85 9.68
N PRO A 5 6.95 -13.97 10.08
CA PRO A 5 5.74 -13.69 9.30
C PRO A 5 5.56 -12.19 8.99
N GLN A 6 4.80 -11.88 7.93
CA GLN A 6 4.54 -10.49 7.53
C GLN A 6 3.33 -9.96 8.28
N ARG A 7 3.59 -9.14 9.30
CA ARG A 7 2.57 -8.36 10.02
C ARG A 7 2.23 -7.10 9.22
N GLU A 8 1.11 -6.48 9.55
CA GLU A 8 0.58 -5.28 8.89
C GLU A 8 1.44 -4.03 9.11
N ASP A 9 2.25 -4.00 10.18
CA ASP A 9 3.21 -2.93 10.46
C ASP A 9 4.44 -2.97 9.55
N TYR A 10 4.65 -4.06 8.81
CA TYR A 10 5.74 -4.16 7.82
C TYR A 10 5.39 -3.38 6.55
N TRP A 11 6.18 -2.36 6.24
CA TRP A 11 5.94 -1.46 5.10
C TRP A 11 6.09 -2.10 3.72
N GLY A 12 6.65 -3.31 3.64
CA GLY A 12 6.99 -3.94 2.38
C GLY A 12 8.42 -3.64 1.92
N HIS A 13 8.91 -4.45 1.00
CA HIS A 13 10.15 -4.22 0.25
C HIS A 13 9.83 -4.61 -1.20
N VAL A 14 9.32 -3.63 -1.96
CA VAL A 14 8.82 -3.77 -3.33
C VAL A 14 9.72 -2.95 -4.26
N ASN A 15 9.94 -3.44 -5.48
CA ASN A 15 10.68 -2.71 -6.50
C ASN A 15 9.71 -1.83 -7.32
N PRO A 16 9.84 -0.48 -7.29
CA PRO A 16 8.88 0.44 -7.89
C PRO A 16 8.92 0.50 -9.43
N ILE A 17 9.92 -0.12 -10.07
CA ILE A 17 10.09 -0.07 -11.53
C ILE A 17 10.25 -1.46 -12.17
N GLY A 18 10.02 -2.54 -11.41
CA GLY A 18 10.06 -3.90 -11.93
C GLY A 18 8.85 -4.28 -12.79
N LEU A 19 8.89 -5.44 -13.45
CA LEU A 19 7.79 -5.95 -14.31
C LEU A 19 6.42 -5.98 -13.60
N ARG A 20 6.42 -6.20 -12.29
CA ARG A 20 5.21 -6.27 -11.45
C ARG A 20 4.82 -4.93 -10.82
N ALA A 21 5.61 -3.87 -11.01
CA ALA A 21 5.42 -2.60 -10.34
C ALA A 21 4.04 -1.99 -10.62
N CYS A 22 3.52 -2.13 -11.85
CA CYS A 22 2.19 -1.61 -12.20
C CYS A 22 1.08 -2.16 -11.28
N TYR A 23 1.20 -3.42 -10.85
CA TYR A 23 0.25 -4.04 -9.93
C TYR A 23 0.61 -3.74 -8.48
N ASP A 24 1.88 -3.95 -8.09
CA ASP A 24 2.30 -3.85 -6.70
C ASP A 24 2.23 -2.39 -6.18
N GLU A 25 2.72 -1.42 -6.96
CA GLU A 25 2.59 0.01 -6.62
C GLU A 25 1.17 0.53 -6.84
N GLY A 26 0.43 -0.04 -7.80
CA GLY A 26 -0.98 0.27 -8.00
C GLY A 26 -1.82 -0.02 -6.74
N LYS A 27 -1.57 -1.16 -6.09
CA LYS A 27 -2.23 -1.51 -4.82
C LYS A 27 -1.83 -0.59 -3.67
N ARG A 28 -0.54 -0.23 -3.56
CA ARG A 28 -0.03 0.71 -2.53
C ARG A 28 -0.62 2.11 -2.69
N CYS A 29 -0.69 2.59 -3.93
CA CYS A 29 -1.31 3.88 -4.26
C CYS A 29 -2.80 3.87 -3.89
N ALA A 30 -3.52 2.80 -4.20
CA ALA A 30 -4.94 2.68 -3.86
C ALA A 30 -5.20 2.79 -2.35
N GLU A 31 -4.39 2.14 -1.51
CA GLU A 31 -4.48 2.25 -0.05
C GLU A 31 -4.32 3.71 0.42
N THR A 32 -3.34 4.42 -0.14
CA THR A 32 -3.13 5.85 0.14
C THR A 32 -4.36 6.66 -0.22
N LEU A 33 -4.91 6.47 -1.42
CA LEU A 33 -6.10 7.16 -1.88
C LEU A 33 -7.30 6.91 -0.97
N PHE A 34 -7.53 5.67 -0.53
CA PHE A 34 -8.64 5.35 0.37
C PHE A 34 -8.50 6.05 1.73
N PHE A 35 -7.33 5.97 2.35
CA PHE A 35 -7.12 6.60 3.67
C PHE A 35 -7.05 8.12 3.59
N ASP A 36 -6.56 8.70 2.50
CA ASP A 36 -6.60 10.15 2.28
C ASP A 36 -8.04 10.62 2.06
N TYR A 37 -8.82 9.92 1.24
CA TYR A 37 -10.23 10.24 1.01
C TYR A 37 -11.06 10.11 2.29
N HIS A 38 -10.82 9.07 3.09
CA HIS A 38 -11.36 8.91 4.43
C HIS A 38 -11.06 10.13 5.32
N ARG A 39 -9.80 10.55 5.40
CA ARG A 39 -9.36 11.68 6.24
C ARG A 39 -9.91 13.02 5.76
N GLN A 40 -9.98 13.24 4.44
CA GLN A 40 -10.46 14.49 3.85
C GLN A 40 -11.97 14.66 3.96
N HIS A 41 -12.74 13.56 3.87
CA HIS A 41 -14.20 13.61 3.82
C HIS A 41 -14.89 13.04 5.06
N GLY A 42 -14.14 12.58 6.06
CA GLY A 42 -14.69 12.06 7.32
C GLY A 42 -15.58 10.83 7.11
N LEU A 43 -15.20 9.96 6.16
CA LEU A 43 -15.98 8.76 5.86
C LEU A 43 -15.82 7.73 6.99
N THR A 44 -16.64 6.69 6.99
CA THR A 44 -16.42 5.54 7.88
C THR A 44 -15.61 4.49 7.14
N VAL A 45 -14.50 4.06 7.73
CA VAL A 45 -13.69 2.90 7.29
C VAL A 45 -13.96 1.71 8.19
#